data_AF-A0A3M5KRP2-F1
#
_entry.id   AF-A0A3M5KRP2-F1
#
_cell.length_a   1.000
_cell.length_b   1.000
_cell.length_c   1.000
_cell.angle_alpha   90.00
_cell.angle_beta   90.00
_cell.angle_gamma   90.00
#
_symmetry.space_group_name_H-M   'P 1'
#
loop_
_entity.id
_entity.type
_entity.pdbx_description
1 polymer ?
#
loop_
_entity_poly.entity_id
_entity_poly.type
_entity_poly.pdbx_seq_one_letter_code
_entity_poly.pdbx_strand_id
1 'polypeptide(L)'
;MSAAVSASIGLYWVRSRIGIVFTRNLKLLRLHARHTFRLALPAMAANLATPVGLAYLVASLSAFGTSALAAMTVLDRVIQFSYCAFFALPGALAPVLGQNIGASRDDRVRSAVVFTRRLVVCYGLAVWLVLLLCGGMIADLYQLGDEARAVFMAFCLWGGGLWVLIGLDFVAIAVFLTMNRSWWVAVFAWLRATAGTVPFVFAGTHWFGSSGALPGMFTGNALIALISITTASLTAKRFFTSRAPVMSIGAH
;
A
#
# COMPACT_ATOMS: atom_id res chain seq x y z
N MET A 1 -4.20 -4.95 -22.10
CA MET A 1 -5.06 -4.47 -23.22
C MET A 1 -5.74 -3.14 -22.92
N SER A 2 -6.30 -2.92 -21.72
CA SER A 2 -6.95 -1.66 -21.31
C SER A 2 -6.09 -0.40 -21.51
N ALA A 3 -4.81 -0.43 -21.09
CA ALA A 3 -3.91 0.73 -21.26
C ALA A 3 -3.60 1.07 -22.73
N ALA A 4 -3.53 0.06 -23.61
CA ALA A 4 -3.28 0.26 -25.03
C ALA A 4 -4.50 0.86 -25.73
N VAL A 5 -5.71 0.40 -25.36
CA VAL A 5 -6.97 0.95 -25.85
C VAL A 5 -7.15 2.39 -25.38
N SER A 6 -6.93 2.69 -24.10
CA SER A 6 -7.00 4.06 -23.57
C SER A 6 -5.96 5.00 -24.21
N ALA A 7 -4.73 4.52 -24.46
CA ALA A 7 -3.72 5.29 -25.17
C ALA A 7 -4.12 5.58 -26.62
N SER A 8 -4.72 4.59 -27.30
CA SER A 8 -5.16 4.71 -28.69
C SER A 8 -6.34 5.67 -28.85
N ILE A 9 -7.32 5.57 -27.94
CA ILE A 9 -8.48 6.48 -27.89
C ILE A 9 -8.03 7.89 -27.52
N GLY A 10 -7.12 8.04 -26.55
CA GLY A 10 -6.55 9.33 -26.16
C GLY A 10 -5.82 10.02 -27.32
N LEU A 11 -4.99 9.28 -28.06
CA LEU A 11 -4.31 9.79 -29.25
C LEU A 11 -5.30 10.19 -30.36
N TYR A 12 -6.35 9.41 -30.56
CA TYR A 12 -7.42 9.71 -31.53
C TYR A 12 -8.21 10.97 -31.16
N TRP A 13 -8.57 11.13 -29.87
CA TRP A 13 -9.30 12.30 -29.38
C TRP A 13 -8.46 13.58 -29.41
N VAL A 14 -7.20 13.51 -29.02
CA VAL A 14 -6.27 14.66 -29.11
C VAL A 14 -6.09 15.10 -30.56
N ARG A 15 -6.00 14.15 -31.49
CA ARG A 15 -5.88 14.44 -32.93
C ARG A 15 -7.15 15.05 -33.53
N SER A 16 -8.33 14.57 -33.13
CA SER A 16 -9.61 15.01 -33.70
C SER A 16 -10.15 16.31 -33.11
N ARG A 17 -9.87 16.62 -31.83
CA ARG A 17 -10.43 17.79 -31.13
C ARG A 17 -9.46 18.95 -30.95
N ILE A 18 -8.15 18.71 -30.84
CA ILE A 18 -7.16 19.72 -30.41
C ILE A 18 -6.24 20.17 -31.56
N GLY A 19 -6.24 19.47 -32.70
CA GLY A 19 -5.51 19.92 -33.91
C GLY A 19 -3.98 19.93 -33.77
N ILE A 20 -3.42 19.25 -32.76
CA ILE A 20 -1.98 19.20 -32.54
C ILE A 20 -1.35 18.31 -33.63
N VAL A 21 -0.58 18.91 -34.52
CA VAL A 21 0.25 18.19 -35.49
C VAL A 21 1.38 17.50 -34.72
N PHE A 22 1.38 16.16 -34.74
CA PHE A 22 2.38 15.35 -34.04
C PHE A 22 3.73 15.52 -34.73
N THR A 23 4.53 16.51 -34.30
CA THR A 23 5.91 16.62 -34.76
C THR A 23 6.66 15.41 -34.21
N ARG A 24 7.14 14.52 -35.09
CA ARG A 24 7.95 13.35 -34.73
C ARG A 24 9.35 13.77 -34.31
N ASN A 25 9.46 14.49 -33.21
CA ASN A 25 10.75 14.82 -32.63
C ASN A 25 11.19 13.69 -31.68
N LEU A 26 11.89 12.69 -32.22
CA LEU A 26 12.41 11.55 -31.47
C LEU A 26 13.29 11.95 -30.29
N LYS A 27 13.97 13.11 -30.35
CA LYS A 27 14.75 13.63 -29.21
C LYS A 27 13.84 14.07 -28.07
N LEU A 28 12.78 14.84 -28.34
CA LEU A 28 11.79 15.24 -27.33
C LEU A 28 11.03 14.03 -26.77
N LEU A 29 10.68 13.07 -27.63
CA LEU A 29 10.04 11.83 -27.21
C LEU A 29 10.94 11.03 -26.25
N ARG A 30 12.22 10.86 -26.55
CA ARG A 30 13.19 10.17 -25.69
C ARG A 30 13.39 10.89 -24.36
N LEU A 31 13.38 12.23 -24.37
CA LEU A 31 13.59 13.07 -23.19
C LEU A 31 12.39 12.96 -22.22
N HIS A 32 11.17 13.07 -22.75
CA HIS A 32 9.94 12.88 -21.96
C HIS A 32 9.76 11.43 -21.52
N ALA A 33 10.02 10.45 -22.39
CA ALA A 33 9.98 9.04 -22.03
C ALA A 33 10.93 8.74 -20.86
N ARG A 34 12.18 9.21 -20.91
CA ARG A 34 13.14 9.00 -19.82
C ARG A 34 12.67 9.61 -18.50
N HIS A 35 12.05 10.79 -18.53
CA HIS A 35 11.51 11.42 -17.33
C HIS A 35 10.30 10.65 -16.76
N THR A 36 9.38 10.25 -17.64
CA THR A 36 8.20 9.46 -17.27
C THR A 36 8.59 8.08 -16.74
N PHE A 37 9.51 7.37 -17.39
CA PHE A 37 9.98 6.06 -16.94
C PHE A 37 10.66 6.15 -15.56
N ARG A 38 11.37 7.24 -15.24
CA ARG A 38 11.96 7.41 -13.91
C ARG A 38 10.92 7.45 -12.78
N LEU A 39 9.69 7.88 -13.06
CA LEU A 39 8.58 7.90 -12.11
C LEU A 39 7.72 6.63 -12.18
N ALA A 40 7.46 6.15 -13.40
CA ALA A 40 6.62 4.98 -13.65
C ALA A 40 7.29 3.67 -13.24
N LEU A 41 8.61 3.53 -13.44
CA LEU A 41 9.34 2.29 -13.13
C LEU A 41 9.28 1.91 -11.64
N PRO A 42 9.52 2.82 -10.68
CA PRO A 42 9.28 2.53 -9.26
C PRO A 42 7.82 2.14 -8.98
N ALA A 43 6.85 2.84 -9.56
CA ALA A 43 5.44 2.53 -9.36
C ALA A 43 5.06 1.15 -9.92
N MET A 44 5.56 0.80 -11.10
CA MET A 44 5.36 -0.53 -11.71
C MET A 44 6.02 -1.61 -10.85
N ALA A 45 7.26 -1.38 -10.41
CA ALA A 45 7.97 -2.31 -9.53
C ALA A 45 7.23 -2.54 -8.21
N ALA A 46 6.67 -1.48 -7.60
CA ALA A 46 5.86 -1.58 -6.39
C ALA A 46 4.58 -2.41 -6.61
N ASN A 47 3.89 -2.19 -7.74
CA ASN A 47 2.65 -2.91 -8.07
C ASN A 47 2.88 -4.41 -8.36
N LEU A 48 4.08 -4.80 -8.81
CA LEU A 48 4.44 -6.21 -9.02
C LEU A 48 4.76 -6.95 -7.73
N ALA A 49 5.14 -6.28 -6.65
CA ALA A 49 5.50 -6.94 -5.40
C ALA A 49 4.28 -7.64 -4.75
N THR A 50 3.12 -6.98 -4.76
CA THR A 50 1.87 -7.53 -4.18
C THR A 50 1.47 -8.89 -4.78
N PRO A 51 1.34 -9.05 -6.12
CA PRO A 51 0.99 -10.34 -6.70
C PRO A 51 2.07 -11.40 -6.48
N VAL A 52 3.35 -11.03 -6.39
CA VAL A 52 4.43 -11.98 -6.06
C VAL A 52 4.29 -12.52 -4.64
N GLY A 53 4.05 -11.65 -3.65
CA GLY A 53 3.83 -12.07 -2.27
C GLY A 53 2.58 -12.96 -2.12
N LEU A 54 1.49 -12.59 -2.80
CA LEU A 54 0.26 -13.41 -2.83
C LEU A 54 0.47 -14.76 -3.52
N ALA A 55 1.21 -14.80 -4.64
CA ALA A 55 1.52 -16.04 -5.33
C ALA A 55 2.30 -17.01 -4.44
N TYR A 56 3.27 -16.51 -3.66
CA TYR A 56 3.99 -17.33 -2.68
C TYR A 56 3.06 -17.89 -1.59
N LEU A 57 2.16 -17.06 -1.05
CA LEU A 57 1.19 -17.51 -0.04
C LEU A 57 0.27 -18.60 -0.62
N VAL A 58 -0.26 -18.40 -1.82
CA VAL A 58 -1.12 -19.38 -2.52
C VAL A 58 -0.36 -20.68 -2.79
N ALA A 59 0.87 -20.60 -3.29
CA ALA A 59 1.71 -21.78 -3.51
C ALA A 59 1.97 -22.53 -2.20
N SER A 60 2.24 -21.82 -1.10
CA SER A 60 2.45 -22.41 0.23
C SER A 60 1.17 -23.08 0.76
N LEU A 61 0.01 -22.49 0.50
CA LEU A 61 -1.30 -23.03 0.91
C LEU A 61 -1.77 -24.19 0.03
N SER A 62 -1.36 -24.26 -1.23
CA SER A 62 -1.77 -25.34 -2.14
C SER A 62 -1.35 -26.74 -1.65
N ALA A 63 -0.30 -26.83 -0.83
CA ALA A 63 0.13 -28.08 -0.20
C ALA A 63 -0.85 -28.59 0.87
N PHE A 64 -1.76 -27.75 1.38
CA PHE A 64 -2.71 -28.07 2.44
C PHE A 64 -4.15 -28.34 1.96
N GLY A 65 -4.41 -28.26 0.65
CA GLY A 65 -5.72 -28.58 0.05
C GLY A 65 -6.56 -27.37 -0.36
N THR A 66 -7.72 -27.65 -0.95
CA THR A 66 -8.61 -26.63 -1.55
C THR A 66 -9.43 -25.84 -0.53
N SER A 67 -9.64 -26.37 0.68
CA SER A 67 -10.37 -25.72 1.77
C SER A 67 -9.71 -24.41 2.23
N ALA A 68 -8.38 -24.41 2.39
CA ALA A 68 -7.62 -23.22 2.80
C ALA A 68 -7.66 -22.09 1.74
N LEU A 69 -7.69 -22.45 0.45
CA LEU A 69 -7.82 -21.50 -0.65
C LEU A 69 -9.21 -20.84 -0.67
N ALA A 70 -10.26 -21.58 -0.29
CA ALA A 70 -11.61 -21.01 -0.18
C ALA A 70 -11.67 -19.90 0.89
N ALA A 71 -11.08 -20.12 2.07
CA ALA A 71 -10.99 -19.12 3.13
C ALA A 71 -10.32 -17.82 2.66
N MET A 72 -9.28 -17.94 1.82
CA MET A 72 -8.53 -16.81 1.29
C MET A 72 -9.39 -15.89 0.41
N THR A 73 -10.30 -16.45 -0.37
CA THR A 73 -11.21 -15.64 -1.22
C THR A 73 -12.19 -14.81 -0.40
N VAL A 74 -12.71 -15.37 0.71
CA VAL A 74 -13.59 -14.66 1.63
C VAL A 74 -12.82 -13.59 2.38
N LEU A 75 -11.62 -13.92 2.85
CA LEU A 75 -10.72 -12.95 3.51
C LEU A 75 -10.39 -11.76 2.63
N ASP A 76 -10.03 -11.98 1.37
CA ASP A 76 -9.71 -10.90 0.44
C ASP A 76 -10.89 -9.94 0.28
N ARG A 77 -12.12 -10.47 0.12
CA ARG A 77 -13.34 -9.65 0.04
C ARG A 77 -13.60 -8.87 1.32
N VAL A 78 -13.47 -9.52 2.47
CA VAL A 78 -13.68 -8.88 3.78
C VAL A 78 -12.63 -7.79 4.01
N ILE A 79 -11.37 -8.02 3.66
CA ILE A 79 -10.30 -7.03 3.75
C ILE A 79 -10.59 -5.84 2.83
N GLN A 80 -10.90 -6.08 1.55
CA GLN A 80 -11.19 -5.02 0.59
C GLN A 80 -12.37 -4.16 1.03
N PHE A 81 -13.44 -4.79 1.52
CA PHE A 81 -14.61 -4.08 2.01
C PHE A 81 -14.31 -3.29 3.29
N SER A 82 -13.73 -3.96 4.29
CA SER A 82 -13.50 -3.39 5.62
C SER A 82 -12.45 -2.27 5.61
N TYR A 83 -11.42 -2.41 4.79
CA TYR A 83 -10.29 -1.48 4.74
C TYR A 83 -10.22 -0.69 3.42
N CYS A 84 -11.32 -0.59 2.66
CA CYS A 84 -11.41 0.18 1.42
C CYS A 84 -10.85 1.61 1.57
N ALA A 85 -11.16 2.26 2.69
CA ALA A 85 -10.67 3.60 3.01
C ALA A 85 -9.14 3.70 3.00
N PHE A 86 -8.42 2.67 3.47
CA PHE A 86 -6.96 2.67 3.50
C PHE A 86 -6.35 2.71 2.11
N PHE A 87 -6.93 1.97 1.16
CA PHE A 87 -6.46 1.95 -0.23
C PHE A 87 -6.65 3.30 -0.93
N ALA A 88 -7.64 4.10 -0.51
CA ALA A 88 -7.86 5.45 -1.04
C ALA A 88 -6.91 6.51 -0.45
N LEU A 89 -6.32 6.26 0.72
CA LEU A 89 -5.52 7.26 1.45
C LEU A 89 -4.33 7.82 0.67
N PRO A 90 -3.48 7.03 -0.02
CA PRO A 90 -2.35 7.60 -0.74
C PRO A 90 -2.77 8.57 -1.83
N GLY A 91 -3.87 8.26 -2.54
CA GLY A 91 -4.41 9.09 -3.61
C GLY A 91 -5.03 10.40 -3.11
N ALA A 92 -5.63 10.40 -1.92
CA ALA A 92 -6.21 11.60 -1.31
C ALA A 92 -5.17 12.44 -0.56
N LEU A 93 -4.28 11.78 0.19
CA LEU A 93 -3.32 12.45 1.06
C LEU A 93 -2.15 13.06 0.27
N ALA A 94 -1.64 12.39 -0.77
CA ALA A 94 -0.49 12.92 -1.51
C ALA A 94 -0.73 14.29 -2.16
N PRO A 95 -1.88 14.57 -2.81
CA PRO A 95 -2.20 15.92 -3.30
C PRO A 95 -2.30 16.96 -2.18
N VAL A 96 -2.93 16.61 -1.05
CA VAL A 96 -3.06 17.51 0.11
C VAL A 96 -1.68 17.87 0.68
N LEU A 97 -0.80 16.89 0.86
CA LEU A 97 0.56 17.13 1.30
C LEU A 97 1.32 17.96 0.25
N GLY A 98 1.21 17.63 -1.03
CA GLY A 98 1.90 18.31 -2.13
C GLY A 98 1.52 19.79 -2.25
N GLN A 99 0.24 20.11 -2.13
CA GLN A 99 -0.26 21.48 -2.15
C GLN A 99 0.28 22.30 -0.96
N ASN A 100 0.27 21.74 0.25
CA ASN A 100 0.78 22.44 1.43
C ASN A 100 2.31 22.60 1.40
N ILE A 101 3.04 21.60 0.89
CA ILE A 101 4.50 21.67 0.64
C ILE A 101 4.82 22.73 -0.42
N GLY A 102 4.01 22.85 -1.47
CA GLY A 102 4.15 23.88 -2.50
C GLY A 102 3.87 25.29 -2.00
N ALA A 103 2.99 25.42 -0.99
CA ALA A 103 2.67 26.69 -0.34
C ALA A 103 3.58 27.03 0.86
N SER A 104 4.66 26.27 1.10
CA SER A 104 5.57 26.41 2.25
C SER A 104 4.86 26.38 3.61
N ARG A 105 3.74 25.65 3.72
CA ARG A 105 2.95 25.50 4.95
C ARG A 105 3.29 24.18 5.66
N ASP A 106 4.54 24.03 6.09
CA ASP A 106 5.07 22.78 6.62
C ASP A 106 4.34 22.31 7.90
N ASP A 107 3.87 23.24 8.73
CA ASP A 107 3.02 22.94 9.90
C ASP A 107 1.72 22.23 9.50
N ARG A 108 1.10 22.67 8.40
CA ARG A 108 -0.10 22.03 7.87
C ARG A 108 0.21 20.63 7.35
N VAL A 109 1.36 20.43 6.73
CA VAL A 109 1.79 19.09 6.28
C VAL A 109 1.94 18.15 7.47
N ARG A 110 2.59 18.57 8.54
CA ARG A 110 2.73 17.78 9.78
C ARG A 110 1.38 17.48 10.40
N SER A 111 0.50 18.48 10.49
CA SER A 111 -0.85 18.30 11.04
C SER A 111 -1.69 17.32 10.23
N ALA A 112 -1.61 17.37 8.89
CA ALA A 112 -2.33 16.46 8.00
C ALA A 112 -1.84 15.01 8.18
N VAL A 113 -0.51 14.79 8.24
CA VAL A 113 0.04 13.44 8.49
C VAL A 113 -0.41 12.90 9.85
N VAL A 114 -0.36 13.71 10.92
CA VAL A 114 -0.78 13.28 12.26
C VAL A 114 -2.29 12.99 12.28
N PHE A 115 -3.10 13.85 11.68
CA PHE A 115 -4.54 13.66 11.56
C PHE A 115 -4.87 12.35 10.83
N THR A 116 -4.27 12.10 9.66
CA THR A 116 -4.53 10.88 8.90
C THR A 116 -4.03 9.64 9.65
N ARG A 117 -2.91 9.69 10.36
CA ARG A 117 -2.46 8.57 11.21
C ARG A 117 -3.48 8.24 12.30
N ARG A 118 -4.00 9.26 12.99
CA ARG A 118 -5.05 9.07 14.00
C ARG A 118 -6.32 8.50 13.38
N LEU A 119 -6.73 9.02 12.22
CA LEU A 119 -7.89 8.51 11.48
C LEU A 119 -7.72 7.03 11.12
N VAL A 120 -6.56 6.63 10.61
CA VAL A 120 -6.25 5.23 10.29
C VAL A 120 -6.34 4.34 11.53
N VAL A 121 -5.76 4.76 12.65
CA VAL A 121 -5.81 3.98 13.89
C VAL A 121 -7.23 3.87 14.42
N CYS A 122 -7.96 4.99 14.55
CA CYS A 122 -9.32 4.99 15.06
C CYS A 122 -10.27 4.19 14.16
N TYR A 123 -10.23 4.42 12.84
CA TYR A 123 -11.03 3.67 11.88
C TYR A 123 -10.66 2.18 11.90
N GLY A 124 -9.37 1.87 11.86
CA GLY A 124 -8.88 0.50 11.85
C GLY A 124 -9.28 -0.28 13.11
N LEU A 125 -9.18 0.34 14.29
CA LEU A 125 -9.61 -0.27 15.55
C LEU A 125 -11.14 -0.43 15.61
N ALA A 126 -11.91 0.54 15.10
CA ALA A 126 -13.36 0.41 15.03
C ALA A 126 -13.79 -0.75 14.11
N VAL A 127 -13.18 -0.84 12.93
CA VAL A 127 -13.40 -1.95 11.99
C VAL A 127 -12.98 -3.29 12.59
N TRP A 128 -11.82 -3.35 13.25
CA TRP A 128 -11.37 -4.56 13.91
C TRP A 128 -12.34 -5.00 15.01
N LEU A 129 -12.87 -4.07 15.82
CA LEU A 129 -13.90 -4.37 16.81
C LEU A 129 -15.17 -4.94 16.16
N VAL A 130 -15.61 -4.37 15.04
CA VAL A 130 -16.74 -4.93 14.28
C VAL A 130 -16.44 -6.33 13.78
N LEU A 131 -15.22 -6.61 13.31
CA LEU A 131 -14.82 -7.95 12.87
C LEU A 131 -14.75 -8.94 14.03
N LEU A 132 -14.36 -8.51 15.23
CA LEU A 132 -14.37 -9.35 16.44
C LEU A 132 -15.80 -9.77 16.82
N LEU A 133 -16.77 -8.84 16.73
CA LEU A 133 -18.16 -9.08 17.11
C LEU A 133 -18.94 -9.84 16.03
N CYS A 134 -18.75 -9.47 14.76
CA CYS A 134 -19.52 -10.00 13.63
C CYS A 134 -18.81 -11.15 12.89
N GLY A 135 -17.57 -11.51 13.26
CA GLY A 135 -16.77 -12.50 12.54
C GLY A 135 -17.47 -13.86 12.39
N GLY A 136 -18.11 -14.35 13.45
CA GLY A 136 -18.89 -15.59 13.39
C GLY A 136 -20.05 -15.52 12.39
N MET A 137 -20.82 -14.42 12.44
CA MET A 137 -21.96 -14.20 11.53
C MET A 137 -21.51 -14.08 10.07
N ILE A 138 -20.36 -13.44 9.81
CA ILE A 138 -19.78 -13.36 8.46
C ILE A 138 -19.35 -14.75 7.98
N ALA A 139 -18.73 -15.55 8.84
CA ALA A 139 -18.34 -16.92 8.50
C ALA A 139 -19.55 -17.81 8.18
N ASP A 140 -20.67 -17.64 8.91
CA ASP A 140 -21.94 -18.33 8.65
C ASP A 140 -22.55 -17.88 7.32
N LEU A 141 -22.54 -16.58 7.02
CA LEU A 141 -23.06 -16.02 5.76
C LEU A 141 -22.34 -16.59 4.53
N TYR A 142 -21.02 -16.80 4.63
CA TYR A 142 -20.21 -17.39 3.57
C TYR A 142 -20.21 -18.93 3.59
N GLN A 143 -20.95 -19.56 4.50
CA GLN A 143 -21.02 -21.02 4.66
C GLN A 143 -19.63 -21.67 4.73
N LEU A 144 -18.72 -21.04 5.48
CA LEU A 144 -17.35 -21.54 5.63
C LEU A 144 -17.35 -22.89 6.37
N GLY A 145 -16.75 -23.92 5.77
CA GLY A 145 -16.48 -25.18 6.45
C GLY A 145 -15.48 -25.02 7.61
N ASP A 146 -15.38 -26.02 8.48
CA ASP A 146 -14.71 -25.90 9.78
C ASP A 146 -13.27 -25.35 9.72
N GLU A 147 -12.44 -25.87 8.80
CA GLU A 147 -11.07 -25.38 8.62
C GLU A 147 -11.04 -23.92 8.13
N ALA A 148 -11.84 -23.59 7.13
CA ALA A 148 -11.89 -22.24 6.57
C ALA A 148 -12.44 -21.23 7.59
N ARG A 149 -13.41 -21.65 8.41
CA ARG A 149 -13.95 -20.88 9.53
C ARG A 149 -12.87 -20.61 10.58
N ALA A 150 -12.09 -21.60 10.97
CA ALA A 150 -11.01 -21.43 11.94
C ALA A 150 -9.98 -20.40 11.46
N VAL A 151 -9.56 -20.47 10.19
CA VAL A 151 -8.65 -19.50 9.57
C VAL A 151 -9.25 -18.10 9.53
N PHE A 152 -10.52 -17.98 9.15
CA PHE A 152 -11.22 -16.70 9.10
C PHE A 152 -11.37 -16.06 10.49
N MET A 153 -11.73 -16.85 11.51
CA MET A 153 -11.86 -16.36 12.88
C MET A 153 -10.50 -15.93 13.46
N ALA A 154 -9.42 -16.63 13.13
CA ALA A 154 -8.06 -16.22 13.50
C ALA A 154 -7.69 -14.85 12.89
N PHE A 155 -8.12 -14.58 11.66
CA PHE A 155 -7.97 -13.26 11.04
C PHE A 155 -8.81 -12.20 11.77
N CYS A 156 -10.08 -12.46 12.08
CA CYS A 156 -10.90 -11.52 12.82
C CYS A 156 -10.28 -11.19 14.19
N LEU A 157 -9.71 -12.19 14.87
CA LEU A 157 -9.09 -12.03 16.19
C LEU A 157 -7.78 -11.24 16.13
N TRP A 158 -6.82 -11.67 15.31
CA TRP A 158 -5.46 -11.10 15.28
C TRP A 158 -5.17 -10.28 14.03
N GLY A 159 -5.60 -10.78 12.88
CA GLY A 159 -5.35 -10.18 11.57
C GLY A 159 -5.92 -8.78 11.42
N GLY A 160 -7.10 -8.51 11.96
CA GLY A 160 -7.70 -7.17 11.95
C GLY A 160 -6.85 -6.13 12.69
N GLY A 161 -6.32 -6.48 13.86
CA GLY A 161 -5.39 -5.63 14.61
C GLY A 161 -4.09 -5.35 13.86
N LEU A 162 -3.48 -6.38 13.26
CA LEU A 162 -2.28 -6.24 12.42
C LEU A 162 -2.54 -5.38 11.18
N TRP A 163 -3.76 -5.43 10.63
CA TRP A 163 -4.17 -4.59 9.50
C TRP A 163 -4.21 -3.10 9.83
N VAL A 164 -4.38 -2.72 11.09
CA VAL A 164 -4.24 -1.31 11.51
C VAL A 164 -2.82 -0.81 11.31
N LEU A 165 -1.82 -1.63 11.65
CA LEU A 165 -0.40 -1.32 11.43
C LEU A 165 -0.06 -1.26 9.94
N ILE A 166 -0.58 -2.21 9.16
CA ILE A 166 -0.46 -2.21 7.69
C ILE A 166 -1.16 -0.97 7.11
N GLY A 167 -2.30 -0.55 7.68
CA GLY A 167 -3.01 0.67 7.30
C GLY A 167 -2.17 1.93 7.41
N LEU A 168 -1.34 2.03 8.46
CA LEU A 168 -0.43 3.17 8.66
C LEU A 168 0.66 3.25 7.58
N ASP A 169 0.99 2.13 6.91
CA ASP A 169 1.91 2.11 5.78
C ASP A 169 1.36 2.88 4.57
N PHE A 170 0.04 2.90 4.37
CA PHE A 170 -0.57 3.71 3.30
C PHE A 170 -0.31 5.22 3.51
N VAL A 171 -0.21 5.67 4.76
CA VAL A 171 0.22 7.04 5.08
C VAL A 171 1.70 7.24 4.74
N ALA A 172 2.56 6.26 5.02
CA ALA A 172 3.97 6.30 4.66
C ALA A 172 4.16 6.39 3.12
N ILE A 173 3.39 5.60 2.36
CA ILE A 173 3.37 5.66 0.89
C ILE A 173 3.04 7.07 0.40
N ALA A 174 2.00 7.71 0.95
CA ALA A 174 1.64 9.08 0.58
C ALA A 174 2.79 10.08 0.81
N VAL A 175 3.50 9.94 1.94
CA VAL A 175 4.67 10.77 2.28
C VAL A 175 5.80 10.55 1.27
N PHE A 176 6.14 9.30 0.94
CA PHE A 176 7.19 8.98 -0.02
C PHE A 176 6.89 9.52 -1.42
N LEU A 177 5.63 9.38 -1.88
CA LEU A 177 5.19 9.90 -3.17
C LEU A 177 5.31 11.43 -3.22
N THR A 178 4.89 12.11 -2.15
CA THR A 178 4.88 13.57 -2.12
C THR A 178 6.29 14.17 -2.06
N MET A 179 7.21 13.54 -1.34
CA MET A 179 8.58 14.04 -1.15
C MET A 179 9.54 13.63 -2.28
N ASN A 180 9.02 13.18 -3.42
CA ASN A 180 9.79 12.70 -4.59
C ASN A 180 10.75 11.55 -4.24
N ARG A 181 10.30 10.68 -3.32
CA ARG A 181 11.03 9.52 -2.80
C ARG A 181 10.33 8.21 -3.20
N SER A 182 9.69 8.19 -4.37
CA SER A 182 8.85 7.09 -4.87
C SER A 182 9.55 5.73 -4.95
N TRP A 183 10.89 5.69 -5.03
CA TRP A 183 11.64 4.43 -4.95
C TRP A 183 11.46 3.70 -3.61
N TRP A 184 11.24 4.43 -2.52
CA TRP A 184 10.95 3.82 -1.22
C TRP A 184 9.64 3.04 -1.22
N VAL A 185 8.64 3.47 -2.00
CA VAL A 185 7.39 2.71 -2.17
C VAL A 185 7.68 1.34 -2.77
N ALA A 186 8.54 1.29 -3.80
CA ALA A 186 8.94 0.04 -4.43
C ALA A 186 9.75 -0.85 -3.47
N VAL A 187 10.74 -0.27 -2.78
CA VAL A 187 11.57 -0.98 -1.80
C VAL A 187 10.73 -1.60 -0.70
N PHE A 188 9.83 -0.84 -0.07
CA PHE A 188 8.98 -1.38 1.00
C PHE A 188 7.96 -2.38 0.50
N ALA A 189 7.42 -2.20 -0.72
CA ALA A 189 6.54 -3.20 -1.32
C ALA A 189 7.27 -4.54 -1.52
N TRP A 190 8.50 -4.52 -2.04
CA TRP A 190 9.31 -5.73 -2.22
C TRP A 190 9.79 -6.33 -0.90
N LEU A 191 10.21 -5.51 0.06
CA LEU A 191 10.55 -5.98 1.41
C LEU A 191 9.35 -6.70 2.04
N ARG A 192 8.15 -6.15 1.89
CA ARG A 192 6.91 -6.76 2.38
C ARG A 192 6.65 -8.10 1.70
N ALA A 193 6.71 -8.14 0.36
CA ALA A 193 6.46 -9.35 -0.42
C ALA A 193 7.50 -10.46 -0.21
N THR A 194 8.73 -10.10 0.17
CA THR A 194 9.84 -11.04 0.37
C THR A 194 10.11 -11.25 1.86
N ALA A 195 10.91 -10.40 2.49
CA ALA A 195 11.31 -10.51 3.89
C ALA A 195 10.12 -10.47 4.87
N GLY A 196 9.04 -9.77 4.55
CA GLY A 196 7.82 -9.71 5.36
C GLY A 196 6.89 -10.90 5.16
N THR A 197 6.89 -11.54 3.98
CA THR A 197 5.95 -12.62 3.68
C THR A 197 6.62 -13.99 3.75
N VAL A 198 7.71 -14.20 3.01
CA VAL A 198 8.34 -15.53 2.81
C VAL A 198 8.75 -16.21 4.12
N PRO A 199 9.61 -15.63 4.99
CA PRO A 199 10.07 -16.32 6.19
C PRO A 199 8.96 -16.49 7.22
N PHE A 200 8.02 -15.54 7.30
CA PHE A 200 6.93 -15.59 8.27
C PHE A 200 5.83 -16.57 7.88
N VAL A 201 5.51 -16.66 6.60
CA VAL A 201 4.60 -17.69 6.07
C VAL A 201 5.24 -19.06 6.26
N PHE A 202 6.52 -19.23 5.92
CA PHE A 202 7.24 -20.48 6.12
C PHE A 202 7.27 -20.92 7.60
N ALA A 203 7.61 -20.02 8.52
CA ALA A 203 7.59 -20.32 9.95
C ALA A 203 6.17 -20.61 10.47
N GLY A 204 5.19 -19.82 10.01
CA GLY A 204 3.79 -20.00 10.38
C GLY A 204 3.22 -21.34 9.91
N THR A 205 3.52 -21.76 8.68
CA THR A 205 3.07 -23.06 8.16
C THR A 205 3.78 -24.24 8.83
N HIS A 206 5.06 -24.08 9.18
CA HIS A 206 5.82 -25.13 9.85
C HIS A 206 5.32 -25.40 11.28
N TRP A 207 4.86 -24.38 12.02
CA TRP A 207 4.40 -24.54 13.41
C TRP A 207 2.89 -24.74 13.56
N PHE A 208 2.08 -24.11 12.71
CA PHE A 208 0.61 -24.08 12.86
C PHE A 208 -0.13 -24.63 11.63
N GLY A 209 0.59 -25.26 10.69
CA GLY A 209 0.01 -25.81 9.45
C GLY A 209 -0.63 -24.74 8.57
N SER A 210 -1.70 -25.08 7.86
CA SER A 210 -2.42 -24.15 6.98
C SER A 210 -2.90 -22.87 7.69
N SER A 211 -3.27 -23.00 8.96
CA SER A 211 -3.80 -21.90 9.76
C SER A 211 -2.77 -20.80 10.07
N GLY A 212 -1.48 -21.14 10.07
CA GLY A 212 -0.39 -20.20 10.38
C GLY A 212 0.08 -19.35 9.20
N ALA A 213 -0.29 -19.69 7.96
CA ALA A 213 0.20 -19.00 6.77
C ALA A 213 -0.23 -17.53 6.73
N LEU A 214 -1.53 -17.28 6.91
CA LEU A 214 -2.12 -15.93 6.86
C LEU A 214 -1.71 -15.04 8.04
N PRO A 215 -1.80 -15.50 9.31
CA PRO A 215 -1.26 -14.76 10.45
C PRO A 215 0.24 -14.49 10.31
N GLY A 216 1.02 -15.44 9.80
CA GLY A 216 2.44 -15.26 9.49
C GLY A 216 2.66 -14.11 8.52
N MET A 217 1.98 -14.13 7.36
CA MET A 217 2.06 -13.04 6.38
C MET A 217 1.70 -11.68 6.99
N PHE A 218 0.60 -11.57 7.73
CA PHE A 218 0.19 -10.29 8.32
C PHE A 218 1.17 -9.80 9.37
N THR A 219 1.75 -10.71 10.16
CA THR A 219 2.74 -10.37 11.18
C THR A 219 3.99 -9.79 10.55
N GLY A 220 4.58 -10.48 9.57
CA GLY A 220 5.77 -9.97 8.90
C GLY A 220 5.49 -8.71 8.07
N ASN A 221 4.31 -8.60 7.45
CA ASN A 221 3.89 -7.38 6.77
C ASN A 221 3.74 -6.20 7.73
N ALA A 222 3.22 -6.42 8.93
CA ALA A 222 3.11 -5.40 9.98
C ALA A 222 4.49 -4.95 10.48
N LEU A 223 5.46 -5.86 10.59
CA LEU A 223 6.85 -5.51 10.93
C LEU A 223 7.49 -4.62 9.86
N ILE A 224 7.34 -4.98 8.58
CA ILE A 224 7.82 -4.13 7.48
C ILE A 224 7.07 -2.79 7.45
N ALA A 225 5.77 -2.76 7.74
CA ALA A 225 5.00 -1.53 7.86
C ALA A 225 5.57 -0.60 8.95
N LEU A 226 5.95 -1.13 10.11
CA LEU A 226 6.60 -0.34 11.17
C LEU A 226 7.92 0.30 10.70
N ILE A 227 8.74 -0.46 9.97
CA ILE A 227 10.00 0.05 9.38
C ILE A 227 9.72 1.12 8.32
N SER A 228 8.67 0.95 7.53
CA SER A 228 8.23 1.93 6.54
C SER A 228 7.75 3.23 7.18
N ILE A 229 6.91 3.15 8.23
CA ILE A 229 6.39 4.31 8.97
C ILE A 229 7.51 5.10 9.64
N THR A 230 8.48 4.40 10.23
CA THR A 230 9.65 5.05 10.85
C THR A 230 10.52 5.73 9.79
N THR A 231 10.81 5.04 8.68
CA THR A 231 11.55 5.59 7.54
C THR A 231 10.85 6.81 6.93
N ALA A 232 9.53 6.78 6.78
CA ALA A 232 8.75 7.91 6.30
C ALA A 232 8.81 9.09 7.27
N SER A 233 8.75 8.84 8.59
CA SER A 233 8.88 9.87 9.61
C SER A 233 10.27 10.51 9.62
N LEU A 234 11.33 9.72 9.43
CA LEU A 234 12.70 10.21 9.31
C LEU A 234 12.91 10.99 8.01
N THR A 235 12.36 10.50 6.91
CA THR A 235 12.42 11.17 5.59
C THR A 235 11.71 12.51 5.63
N ALA A 236 10.54 12.57 6.26
CA ALA A 236 9.80 13.81 6.47
C ALA A 236 10.61 14.82 7.29
N LYS A 237 11.19 14.39 8.43
CA LYS A 237 12.05 15.25 9.25
C LYS A 237 13.21 15.83 8.43
N ARG A 238 13.95 14.97 7.70
CA ARG A 238 15.08 15.39 6.85
C ARG A 238 14.66 16.36 5.75
N PHE A 239 13.52 16.11 5.12
CA PHE A 239 12.99 16.95 4.04
C PHE A 239 12.70 18.39 4.52
N PHE A 240 12.10 18.55 5.70
CA PHE A 240 11.81 19.86 6.27
C PHE A 240 13.06 20.55 6.84
N THR A 241 13.99 19.82 7.48
CA THR A 241 15.24 20.41 7.96
C THR A 241 16.13 20.93 6.84
N SER A 242 16.16 20.25 5.68
CA SER A 242 16.92 20.72 4.51
C SER A 242 16.26 21.91 3.79
N ARG A 243 15.00 22.23 4.10
CA ARG A 243 14.28 23.41 3.59
C ARG A 243 14.36 24.62 4.51
N ALA A 244 14.79 24.46 5.76
CA ALA A 244 14.99 25.58 6.66
C ALA A 244 16.02 26.53 6.04
N PRO A 245 15.69 27.83 5.86
CA PRO A 245 16.60 28.76 5.23
C PRO A 245 17.86 28.90 6.07
N VAL A 246 19.00 28.98 5.39
CA VAL A 246 20.23 29.59 5.91
C VAL A 246 19.85 31.03 6.30
N MET A 247 19.40 31.25 7.53
CA MET A 247 19.19 32.60 8.06
C MET A 247 20.54 33.13 8.56
N SER A 248 21.01 34.17 7.86
CA SER A 248 22.05 35.15 8.20
C SER A 248 23.43 34.64 8.64
N ILE A 249 24.32 34.44 7.68
CA ILE A 249 25.73 34.80 7.86
C ILE A 249 26.04 35.82 6.77
N GLY A 250 26.06 37.11 7.13
CA GLY A 250 26.48 38.19 6.24
C GLY A 250 25.62 39.44 6.32
N ALA A 251 25.80 40.23 7.37
CA ALA A 251 25.71 41.70 7.37
C ALA A 251 26.05 42.24 8.77
N HIS A 252 27.34 42.29 9.09
CA HIS A 252 27.95 43.28 9.99
C HIS A 252 29.40 43.47 9.57
#